data_AF-A0A7J4FVE6-F1
#
_entry.id   AF-A0A7J4FVE6-F1
#
_cell.length_a   1.000
_cell.length_b   1.000
_cell.length_c   1.000
_cell.angle_alpha   90.00
_cell.angle_beta   90.00
_cell.angle_gamma   90.00
#
_symmetry.space_group_name_H-M   'P 1'
#
loop_
_entity.id
_entity.type
_entity.pdbx_description
1 polymer ?
#
loop_
_entity_poly.entity_id
_entity_poly.type
_entity_poly.pdbx_seq_one_letter_code
_entity_poly.pdbx_strand_id
1 'polypeptide(L)' 'MSKKQKGRSHLVQDLMQEIRNVFLDLGFDEIENQIFIPEDDVYKQYGSEAPVVLDRCYYLAGLPRPDIGLSREKI' A
#
# COMPACT_ATOMS: atom_id res chain seq x y z
N MET A 1 43.43 5.97 13.14
CA MET A 1 42.52 4.87 12.75
C MET A 1 41.12 5.22 13.22
N SER A 2 40.24 5.64 12.31
CA SER A 2 38.86 6.02 12.65
C SER A 2 38.06 4.78 13.06
N LYS A 3 37.46 4.79 14.26
CA LYS A 3 36.59 3.71 14.75
C LYS A 3 35.41 3.56 13.79
N LYS A 4 35.35 2.46 13.04
CA LYS A 4 34.16 2.07 12.26
C LYS A 4 33.03 1.74 13.24
N GLN A 5 32.16 2.70 13.51
CA GLN A 5 30.95 2.46 14.27
C GLN A 5 29.96 1.66 13.40
N LYS A 6 29.49 0.51 13.90
CA LYS A 6 28.50 -0.30 13.19
C LYS A 6 27.15 0.43 13.20
N GLY A 7 26.41 0.35 12.11
CA GLY A 7 25.04 0.86 12.05
C GLY A 7 24.10 0.14 13.02
N ARG A 8 23.02 0.81 13.42
CA ARG A 8 21.95 0.25 14.26
C ARG A 8 20.69 0.08 13.42
N SER A 9 20.01 -1.05 13.59
CA SER A 9 18.71 -1.33 12.98
C SER A 9 17.58 -0.57 13.68
N HIS A 10 16.47 -0.38 12.96
CA HIS A 10 15.26 0.21 13.52
C HIS A 10 14.40 -0.88 14.17
N LEU A 11 13.84 -0.60 15.34
CA LEU A 11 13.09 -1.59 16.12
C LEU A 11 11.95 -2.27 15.33
N VAL A 12 11.20 -1.51 14.54
CA VAL A 12 10.11 -2.05 13.71
C VAL A 12 10.64 -2.98 12.62
N GLN A 13 11.83 -2.69 12.06
CA GLN A 13 12.44 -3.54 11.03
C GLN A 13 12.92 -4.87 11.63
N ASP A 14 13.49 -4.82 12.84
CA ASP A 14 13.90 -6.02 13.57
C ASP A 14 12.69 -6.93 13.88
N LEU A 15 11.58 -6.33 14.35
CA LEU A 15 10.34 -7.07 14.61
C LEU A 15 9.73 -7.69 13.35
N MET A 16 9.72 -6.96 12.22
CA MET A 16 9.23 -7.51 10.96
C MET A 16 10.05 -8.74 10.52
N GLN A 17 11.37 -8.70 10.68
CA GLN A 17 12.22 -9.84 10.34
C GLN A 17 11.99 -11.04 11.26
N GLU A 18 11.74 -10.80 12.56
CA GLU A 18 11.42 -11.86 13.51
C GLU A 18 10.09 -12.55 13.15
N ILE A 19 9.02 -11.77 12.91
CA ILE A 19 7.71 -12.30 12.54
C ILE A 19 7.80 -13.13 11.26
N ARG A 20 8.53 -12.65 10.28
CA ARG A 20 8.76 -13.36 9.01
C ARG A 20 9.39 -14.74 9.24
N ASN A 21 10.43 -14.83 10.08
CA ASN A 21 11.06 -16.10 10.42
C ASN A 21 10.08 -17.05 11.10
N VAL A 22 9.22 -16.56 12.01
CA VAL A 22 8.20 -17.38 12.68
C VAL A 22 7.23 -17.99 11.68
N PHE A 23 6.74 -17.24 10.68
CA PHE A 23 5.84 -17.79 9.67
C PHE A 23 6.53 -18.85 8.79
N LEU A 24 7.79 -18.63 8.42
CA LEU A 24 8.57 -19.62 7.65
C LEU A 24 8.81 -20.89 8.45
N ASP A 25 9.13 -20.79 9.75
CA ASP A 25 9.35 -21.94 10.63
C ASP A 25 8.05 -22.75 10.86
N LEU A 26 6.89 -22.09 10.76
CA LEU A 26 5.57 -22.74 10.78
C LEU A 26 5.20 -23.40 9.44
N GLY A 27 6.02 -23.24 8.40
CA GLY A 27 5.82 -23.84 7.08
C GLY A 27 4.91 -23.04 6.14
N PHE A 28 4.71 -21.75 6.39
CA PHE A 28 4.01 -20.86 5.46
C PHE A 28 4.95 -20.41 4.33
N ASP A 29 4.41 -20.30 3.12
CA ASP A 29 5.12 -19.69 1.99
C ASP A 29 4.97 -18.17 2.02
N GLU A 30 6.10 -17.47 2.02
CA GLU A 30 6.12 -16.01 1.93
C GLU A 30 5.74 -15.55 0.50
N ILE A 31 4.79 -14.62 0.41
CA ILE A 31 4.30 -14.06 -0.86
C ILE A 31 4.17 -12.53 -0.78
N GLU A 32 4.36 -11.88 -1.93
CA GLU A 32 4.13 -10.43 -2.08
C GLU A 32 2.79 -10.19 -2.80
N ASN A 33 1.84 -9.59 -2.07
CA ASN A 33 0.52 -9.26 -2.62
C ASN A 33 0.51 -7.88 -3.28
N GLN A 34 -0.51 -7.65 -4.11
CA GLN A 34 -0.75 -6.32 -4.69
C GLN A 34 -1.11 -5.31 -3.59
N ILE A 35 -0.41 -4.18 -3.59
CA ILE A 35 -0.65 -3.08 -2.63
C ILE A 35 -1.76 -2.15 -3.12
N PHE A 36 -1.78 -1.87 -4.43
CA PHE A 36 -2.83 -1.07 -5.06
C PHE A 36 -3.89 -2.00 -5.64
N ILE A 37 -5.10 -1.90 -5.11
CA ILE A 37 -6.23 -2.73 -5.50
C ILE A 37 -7.39 -1.85 -5.99
N PRO A 38 -8.18 -2.31 -6.96
CA PRO A 38 -9.40 -1.62 -7.37
C PRO A 38 -10.47 -1.71 -6.27
N GLU A 39 -11.34 -0.72 -6.19
CA GLU A 39 -12.45 -0.73 -5.21
C GLU A 39 -13.42 -1.90 -5.41
N ASP A 40 -13.55 -2.40 -6.64
CA ASP A 40 -14.35 -3.59 -6.97
C ASP A 40 -13.94 -4.82 -6.16
N ASP A 41 -12.65 -4.98 -5.85
CA ASP A 41 -12.18 -6.11 -5.04
C ASP A 41 -12.60 -5.97 -3.57
N VAL A 42 -12.79 -4.74 -3.08
CA VAL A 42 -13.39 -4.48 -1.77
C VAL A 42 -14.88 -4.84 -1.79
N TYR A 43 -15.60 -4.50 -2.85
CA TYR A 43 -17.00 -4.92 -3.03
C TYR A 43 -17.16 -6.44 -3.13
N LYS A 44 -16.25 -7.14 -3.82
CA LYS A 44 -16.27 -8.63 -3.87
C LYS A 44 -16.07 -9.27 -2.50
N GLN A 45 -15.28 -8.65 -1.62
CA GLN A 45 -14.99 -9.18 -0.29
C GLN A 45 -16.03 -8.80 0.77
N TYR A 46 -16.54 -7.57 0.74
CA TYR A 46 -17.40 -7.01 1.79
C TYR A 46 -18.86 -6.78 1.37
N GLY A 47 -19.19 -6.92 0.08
CA GLY A 47 -20.56 -6.78 -0.42
C GLY A 47 -21.17 -5.42 -0.07
N SER A 48 -22.30 -5.44 0.64
CA SER A 48 -23.02 -4.22 1.05
C SER A 48 -22.29 -3.38 2.12
N GLU A 49 -21.30 -3.94 2.81
CA GLU A 49 -20.52 -3.22 3.83
C GLU A 49 -19.30 -2.47 3.24
N ALA A 50 -18.97 -2.73 1.97
CA ALA A 50 -17.84 -2.13 1.30
C ALA A 50 -17.79 -0.60 1.35
N PRO A 51 -18.91 0.16 1.23
CA PRO A 51 -18.87 1.62 1.32
C PRO A 51 -18.29 2.15 2.63
N VAL A 52 -18.57 1.49 3.76
CA VAL A 52 -18.03 1.88 5.08
C VAL A 52 -16.53 1.59 5.16
N VAL A 53 -16.07 0.53 4.50
CA VAL A 53 -14.65 0.19 4.40
C VAL A 53 -13.90 1.15 3.48
N LEU A 54 -14.52 1.59 2.38
CA LEU A 54 -13.89 2.51 1.42
C LEU A 54 -13.71 3.92 1.99
N ASP A 55 -14.53 4.34 2.96
CA ASP A 55 -14.42 5.65 3.62
C ASP A 55 -13.08 5.85 4.36
N ARG A 56 -12.44 4.75 4.80
CA ARG A 56 -11.12 4.76 5.47
C ARG A 56 -9.93 4.50 4.51
N CYS A 57 -10.18 4.34 3.22
CA CYS A 57 -9.16 4.05 2.23
C CYS A 57 -8.65 5.32 1.53
N TYR A 58 -7.39 5.30 1.09
CA TYR A 58 -6.82 6.37 0.28
C TYR A 58 -6.99 6.04 -1.21
N TYR A 59 -7.55 6.97 -1.96
CA TYR A 59 -7.68 6.86 -3.41
C TYR A 59 -6.48 7.49 -4.12
N LEU A 60 -5.96 6.78 -5.13
CA LEU A 60 -4.93 7.31 -6.01
C LEU A 60 -5.57 8.24 -7.06
N ALA A 61 -5.31 9.54 -6.94
CA ALA A 61 -5.68 10.52 -7.96
C ALA A 61 -4.47 10.88 -8.83
N GLY A 62 -4.74 11.27 -10.08
CA GLY A 62 -3.76 11.83 -11.00
C GLY A 62 -4.24 13.17 -11.54
N LEU A 63 -3.31 14.07 -11.89
CA LEU A 63 -3.67 15.32 -12.55
C LEU A 63 -4.17 15.01 -13.97
N PRO A 64 -5.42 15.38 -14.34
CA PRO A 64 -5.90 15.19 -15.69
C PRO A 64 -5.13 16.11 -16.65
N ARG A 65 -4.99 15.66 -17.90
CA ARG A 65 -4.51 16.55 -18.97
C ARG A 65 -5.55 17.66 -19.17
N PRO A 66 -5.16 18.95 -19.22
CA PRO A 66 -6.12 20.02 -19.40
C PRO A 66 -6.76 19.97 -20.81
N ASP A 67 -8.08 20.12 -20.86
CA ASP A 67 -8.86 20.15 -22.10
C ASP A 67 -8.81 21.53 -22.78
N ILE A 68 -7.66 21.84 -23.38
CA ILE A 68 -7.37 23.15 -24.00
C ILE A 68 -8.16 23.45 -25.29
N GLY A 69 -8.90 22.48 -25.84
CA GLY A 69 -9.63 22.61 -27.12
C GLY A 69 -11.15 22.34 -27.06
N LEU A 70 -11.66 21.82 -25.93
CA LEU A 70 -13.08 21.51 -25.73
C LEU A 70 -13.72 22.33 -24.61
N SER A 71 -12.92 22.98 -23.76
CA SER A 71 -13.44 23.87 -22.73
C SER A 71 -14.08 25.11 -23.37
N ARG A 72 -15.37 25.34 -23.05
CA ARG A 72 -16.17 26.49 -23.52
C ARG A 72 -15.84 27.80 -22.79
N GLU A 73 -14.79 27.82 -21.95
CA GLU A 73 -14.45 28.97 -21.10
C GLU A 73 -13.75 30.14 -21.82
N LYS A 74 -13.45 30.02 -23.11
CA LYS A 74 -12.92 31.13 -23.92
C LYS A 74 -13.89 31.53 -25.03
N ILE A 75 -14.87 32.36 -24.67
CA ILE A 75 -15.44 33.38 -25.55
C ILE A 75 -15.21 34.73 -24.88
#